data_AF-A0A1G2IXR6-F1
#
_entry.id   AF-A0A1G2IXR6-F1
#
_cell.length_a   1.000
_cell.length_b   1.000
_cell.length_c   1.000
_cell.angle_alpha   90.00
_cell.angle_beta   90.00
_cell.angle_gamma   90.00
#
_symmetry.space_group_name_H-M   'P 1'
#
loop_
_entity.id
_entity.type
_entity.pdbx_description
1 polymer ?
#
loop_
_entity_poly.entity_id
_entity_poly.type
_entity_poly.pdbx_seq_one_letter_code
_entity_poly.pdbx_strand_id
1 'polypeptide(L)' 'MAGKRIMKLNPDKKVVDRVMAGLNKNEEKYGKRYCPCRRVTGNEAEDAKIICPCIYSKEEIEKDGKCFCGLFVK' A
#
# COMPACT_ATOMS: atom_id res chain seq x y z
N MET A 1 -12.47 5.85 -11.69
CA MET A 1 -12.16 7.16 -11.07
C MET A 1 -11.33 6.93 -9.81
N ALA A 2 -10.01 6.77 -9.94
CA ALA A 2 -9.13 6.65 -8.77
C ALA A 2 -8.87 8.06 -8.23
N GLY A 3 -9.71 8.47 -7.26
CA GLY A 3 -9.61 9.76 -6.60
C GLY A 3 -8.19 9.99 -6.09
N LYS A 4 -7.57 11.06 -6.60
CA LYS A 4 -6.25 11.55 -6.22
C LYS A 4 -6.29 11.91 -4.72
N ARG A 5 -6.02 10.93 -3.86
CA ARG A 5 -5.91 11.15 -2.41
C ARG A 5 -4.59 11.88 -2.16
N ILE A 6 -4.66 12.98 -1.40
CA ILE A 6 -3.56 13.89 -1.05
C ILE A 6 -2.65 13.19 -0.02
N MET A 7 -2.04 12.07 -0.40
CA MET A 7 -0.99 11.41 0.38
C MET A 7 0.33 11.66 -0.34
N LYS A 8 1.36 12.08 0.41
CA LYS A 8 2.69 12.27 -0.13
C LYS A 8 3.42 10.94 -0.12
N LEU A 9 4.24 10.70 -1.13
CA LEU A 9 5.22 9.62 -1.08
C LEU A 9 6.26 9.92 -0.01
N ASN A 10 6.74 8.87 0.66
CA ASN A 10 7.84 8.99 1.61
C ASN A 10 9.08 9.58 0.92
N PRO A 11 9.73 10.62 1.49
CA PRO A 11 10.93 11.20 0.90
C PRO A 11 12.13 10.24 0.91
N ASP A 12 12.11 9.20 1.76
CA ASP A 12 13.14 8.17 1.76
C ASP A 12 12.98 7.23 0.56
N LYS A 13 13.83 7.43 -0.44
CA LYS A 13 13.81 6.64 -1.68
C LYS A 13 14.05 5.15 -1.45
N LYS A 14 14.81 4.75 -0.42
CA LYS A 14 15.08 3.33 -0.16
C LYS A 14 13.81 2.63 0.33
N VAL A 15 13.03 3.31 1.17
CA VAL A 15 11.71 2.82 1.60
C VAL A 15 10.77 2.72 0.41
N VAL A 16 10.67 3.77 -0.41
CA VAL A 16 9.79 3.78 -1.59
C VAL A 16 10.16 2.65 -2.55
N ASP A 17 11.44 2.52 -2.91
CA ASP A 17 11.89 1.50 -3.86
C ASP A 17 11.62 0.08 -3.35
N ARG A 18 11.91 -0.18 -2.08
CA ARG A 18 11.64 -1.48 -1.45
C ARG A 18 10.15 -1.84 -1.48
N VAL A 19 9.27 -0.88 -1.16
CA VAL A 19 7.84 -1.13 -1.15
C VAL A 19 7.28 -1.25 -2.56
N MET A 20 7.73 -0.41 -3.50
CA MET A 20 7.36 -0.49 -4.91
C MET A 20 7.76 -1.82 -5.54
N ALA A 21 8.97 -2.31 -5.26
CA ALA A 21 9.41 -3.63 -5.71
C ALA A 21 8.50 -4.75 -5.17
N GLY A 22 8.05 -4.65 -3.92
CA GLY A 22 7.08 -5.59 -3.35
C GLY A 22 5.70 -5.51 -4.00
N LEU A 23 5.21 -4.30 -4.28
CA LEU A 23 3.94 -4.06 -4.97
C LEU A 23 3.96 -4.63 -6.39
N ASN A 24 5.05 -4.41 -7.13
CA ASN A 24 5.22 -4.95 -8.48
C ASN A 24 5.24 -6.47 -8.47
N LYS A 25 6.01 -7.09 -7.57
CA LYS A 25 6.03 -8.56 -7.43
C LYS A 25 4.64 -9.14 -7.14
N ASN A 26 3.84 -8.46 -6.32
CA ASN A 26 2.47 -8.88 -6.04
C ASN A 26 1.53 -8.67 -7.23
N GLU A 27 1.72 -7.60 -8.00
CA GLU A 27 0.99 -7.38 -9.26
C GLU A 27 1.31 -8.46 -10.29
N GLU A 28 2.57 -8.82 -10.46
CA GLU A 28 2.99 -9.91 -11.34
C GLU A 28 2.44 -11.27 -10.89
N LYS A 29 2.45 -11.54 -9.58
CA LYS A 29 2.03 -12.84 -9.02
C LYS A 29 0.51 -13.01 -8.93
N TYR A 30 -0.22 -11.96 -8.58
CA TYR A 30 -1.65 -12.04 -8.25
C TYR A 30 -2.54 -11.17 -9.16
N GLY A 31 -1.96 -10.43 -10.10
CA GLY A 31 -2.68 -9.53 -11.02
C GLY A 31 -3.14 -8.21 -10.40
N LYS A 32 -2.84 -7.96 -9.11
CA LYS A 32 -3.20 -6.73 -8.39
C LYS A 32 -2.07 -6.30 -7.45
N ARG A 33 -1.95 -4.99 -7.22
CA ARG A 33 -0.95 -4.38 -6.32
C ARG A 33 -1.32 -4.59 -4.84
N TYR A 34 -1.32 -5.83 -4.37
CA TYR A 34 -1.52 -6.11 -2.96
C TYR A 34 -0.37 -5.55 -2.12
N CYS A 35 -0.70 -4.94 -0.99
CA CYS A 35 0.27 -4.36 -0.08
C CYS A 35 1.28 -5.43 0.37
N PRO A 36 2.60 -5.24 0.13
CA PRO A 36 3.61 -6.26 0.44
C PRO A 36 3.79 -6.50 1.95
N CYS A 37 3.28 -5.59 2.79
CA CYS A 37 3.33 -5.71 4.24
C CYS A 37 2.10 -6.43 4.82
N ARG A 38 1.15 -6.87 3.99
CA ARG A 38 -0.06 -7.60 4.41
C ARG A 38 -0.17 -8.91 3.63
N ARG A 39 -0.66 -9.97 4.29
CA ARG A 39 -0.74 -11.31 3.72
C ARG A 39 -1.93 -11.42 2.78
N VAL A 40 -1.70 -11.86 1.55
CA VAL A 40 -2.75 -12.29 0.62
C VAL A 40 -3.26 -13.66 1.09
N THR A 41 -4.55 -13.75 1.37
CA THR A 41 -5.18 -14.92 1.99
C THR A 41 -5.87 -15.83 0.96
N GLY A 42 -6.15 -15.31 -0.24
CA GLY A 42 -6.97 -15.97 -1.25
C GLY A 42 -8.46 -15.69 -1.10
N ASN A 43 -8.88 -14.99 -0.03
CA ASN A 43 -10.25 -14.53 0.13
C ASN A 43 -10.40 -13.16 -0.54
N GLU A 44 -11.17 -13.09 -1.63
CA GLU A 44 -11.34 -11.86 -2.41
C GLU A 44 -11.82 -10.66 -1.58
N ALA A 45 -12.72 -10.88 -0.61
CA ALA A 45 -13.27 -9.79 0.21
C ALA A 45 -12.22 -9.21 1.17
N GLU A 46 -11.39 -10.07 1.77
CA GLU A 46 -10.30 -9.64 2.65
C GLU A 46 -9.15 -9.04 1.83
N ASP A 47 -8.78 -9.70 0.73
CA ASP A 47 -7.66 -9.30 -0.10
C ASP A 47 -7.95 -7.94 -0.79
N ALA A 48 -9.21 -7.65 -1.12
CA ALA A 48 -9.62 -6.35 -1.66
C ALA A 48 -9.26 -5.18 -0.72
N LYS A 49 -9.27 -5.40 0.61
CA LYS A 49 -8.94 -4.37 1.60
C LYS A 49 -7.46 -3.99 1.57
N ILE A 50 -6.60 -4.89 1.09
CA ILE A 50 -5.14 -4.73 1.09
C ILE A 50 -4.57 -4.35 -0.29
N ILE A 51 -5.41 -4.12 -1.30
CA ILE A 51 -4.97 -3.56 -2.59
C ILE A 51 -4.48 -2.11 -2.38
N CYS A 52 -3.29 -1.79 -2.86
CA CYS A 52 -2.69 -0.47 -2.70
C CYS A 52 -3.36 0.59 -3.58
N PRO A 53 -3.70 1.79 -3.04
CA PRO A 53 -3.63 2.19 -1.63
C PRO A 53 -4.71 1.49 -0.78
N CYS A 54 -4.30 0.80 0.29
CA CYS A 54 -5.20 -0.03 1.09
C CYS A 54 -6.15 0.81 1.93
N ILE A 55 -7.26 0.22 2.38
CA ILE A 55 -8.28 0.95 3.16
C ILE A 55 -7.72 1.52 4.47
N TYR A 56 -6.71 0.85 5.02
CA TYR A 56 -6.05 1.20 6.28
C TYR A 56 -5.12 2.39 6.15
N SER A 57 -4.61 2.67 4.94
CA SER A 57 -3.59 3.70 4.73
C SER A 57 -4.04 5.06 5.25
N LYS A 58 -5.33 5.39 5.12
CA LYS A 58 -5.86 6.68 5.56
C LYS A 58 -5.77 6.82 7.08
N GLU A 59 -6.31 5.85 7.81
CA GLU A 59 -6.33 5.88 9.28
C GLU A 59 -4.90 5.83 9.85
N GLU A 60 -4.02 5.02 9.26
CA GLU A 60 -2.61 4.92 9.66
C GLU A 60 -1.87 6.25 9.43
N ILE A 61 -2.08 6.93 8.29
CA ILE A 61 -1.47 8.24 8.05
C ILE A 61 -2.02 9.30 9.02
N GLU A 62 -3.31 9.26 9.34
CA GLU A 62 -3.91 10.19 10.30
C GLU A 62 -3.40 9.99 11.73
N LYS A 63 -3.18 8.74 12.15
CA LYS A 63 -2.72 8.39 13.51
C LYS A 63 -1.19 8.43 13.67
N ASP A 64 -0.46 7.82 12.75
CA ASP A 64 0.98 7.56 12.82
C ASP A 64 1.80 8.47 11.89
N GLY A 65 1.15 9.30 11.08
CA GLY A 65 1.82 10.17 10.10
C GLY A 65 2.30 9.44 8.85
N LYS A 66 2.13 8.12 8.78
CA LYS A 66 2.52 7.25 7.66
C LYS A 66 1.62 6.02 7.55
N CYS A 67 1.47 5.45 6.36
CA CYS A 67 0.85 4.14 6.24
C CYS A 67 1.77 3.04 6.80
N PHE A 68 1.23 1.84 7.08
CA PHE A 68 1.99 0.76 7.72
C PHE A 68 3.27 0.35 6.98
N CYS A 69 3.24 0.32 5.64
CA CYS A 69 4.42 0.03 4.83
C CYS A 69 5.40 1.22 4.71
N GLY A 70 5.00 2.40 5.16
CA GLY A 70 5.79 3.62 5.09
C GLY A 70 5.89 4.21 3.68
N LEU A 71 5.07 3.78 2.71
CA LEU A 71 5.08 4.32 1.35
C LEU A 71 4.49 5.74 1.29
N PHE A 72 3.41 5.95 2.02
CA PHE A 72 2.68 7.22 2.07
C PHE A 72 2.83 7.87 3.44
N VAL A 73 2.99 9.19 3.44
CA VAL A 73 3.17 10.05 4.62
C VAL A 73 2.34 11.33 4.49
N LYS A 74 2.17 12.07 5.60
CA LYS A 74 1.51 13.39 5.66
C LYS A 74 2.37 14.52 5.06
#